data_AF-A0A9D5ZNT9-F1
#
_entry.id   AF-A0A9D5ZNT9-F1
#
_cell.length_a   1.000
_cell.length_b   1.000
_cell.length_c   1.000
_cell.angle_alpha   90.00
_cell.angle_beta   90.00
_cell.angle_gamma   90.00
#
_symmetry.space_group_name_H-M   'P 1'
#
loop_
_entity.id
_entity.type
_entity.pdbx_description
1 polymer ?
#
loop_
_entity_poly.entity_id
_entity_poly.type
_entity_poly.pdbx_seq_one_letter_code
_entity_poly.pdbx_strand_id
1 'polypeptide(L)'
;MGEIRSLKAVELNFQELVEELKKWFIEDNFNAQVLKMEDGRTLVQIEKQGSWRKIVGMSTALNVILSQEAQELKIEIGPGRWIDKTASGIISMLLFWPMSITAILGAWDQMNLPEQIFKYISSYISSHCKNEQKQ
;
A
#
# COMPACT_ATOMS: atom_id res chain seq x y z
N MET A 1 10.14 -3.68 -9.36
CA MET A 1 8.96 -3.31 -10.17
C MET A 1 7.78 -3.21 -9.21
N GLY A 2 6.97 -2.17 -9.33
CA GLY A 2 5.77 -1.94 -8.54
C GLY A 2 4.62 -2.69 -9.18
N GLU A 3 3.66 -3.11 -8.36
CA GLU A 3 2.57 -3.97 -8.78
C GLU A 3 1.24 -3.25 -8.62
N ILE A 4 0.41 -3.32 -9.65
CA ILE A 4 -0.91 -2.69 -9.69
C ILE A 4 -1.95 -3.79 -9.90
N ARG A 5 -2.95 -3.85 -9.02
CA ARG A 5 -4.10 -4.73 -9.18
C ARG A 5 -5.40 -3.97 -8.89
N SER A 6 -6.45 -4.35 -9.60
CA SER A 6 -7.81 -3.87 -9.33
C SER A 6 -8.67 -5.02 -8.84
N LEU A 7 -9.50 -4.77 -7.83
CA LEU A 7 -10.43 -5.73 -7.25
C LEU A 7 -11.85 -5.15 -7.25
N LYS A 8 -12.85 -5.96 -7.56
CA LYS A 8 -14.25 -5.58 -7.40
C LYS A 8 -14.57 -5.48 -5.91
N ALA A 9 -15.07 -4.34 -5.46
CA ALA A 9 -15.28 -3.99 -4.06
C ALA A 9 -16.58 -3.19 -3.89
N VAL A 10 -17.71 -3.83 -4.20
CA VAL A 10 -19.05 -3.25 -4.09
C VAL A 10 -19.38 -3.01 -2.61
N GLU A 11 -19.88 -1.82 -2.27
CA GLU A 11 -20.23 -1.41 -0.89
C GLU A 11 -19.04 -1.45 0.09
N LEU A 12 -17.80 -1.32 -0.40
CA LEU A 12 -16.61 -1.29 0.45
C LEU A 12 -16.61 -0.09 1.41
N ASN A 13 -16.53 -0.37 2.71
CA ASN A 13 -16.14 0.62 3.70
C ASN A 13 -14.63 0.89 3.60
N PHE A 14 -14.27 1.86 2.77
CA PHE A 14 -12.88 2.16 2.44
C PHE A 14 -12.05 2.62 3.63
N GLN A 15 -12.63 3.42 4.54
CA GLN A 15 -11.91 3.90 5.72
C GLN A 15 -11.57 2.75 6.68
N GLU A 16 -12.50 1.81 6.85
CA GLU A 16 -12.29 0.62 7.67
C GLU A 16 -11.21 -0.28 7.08
N LEU A 17 -11.22 -0.52 5.77
CA LEU A 17 -10.15 -1.25 5.08
C LEU A 17 -8.77 -0.62 5.34
N VAL A 18 -8.66 0.71 5.21
CA VAL A 18 -7.39 1.43 5.40
C VAL A 18 -6.88 1.26 6.83
N GLU A 19 -7.75 1.40 7.84
CA GLU A 19 -7.36 1.23 9.24
C GLU A 19 -7.02 -0.23 9.57
N GLU A 20 -7.77 -1.21 9.07
CA GLU A 20 -7.49 -2.63 9.27
C GLU A 20 -6.18 -3.05 8.58
N LEU A 21 -5.91 -2.54 7.38
CA LEU A 21 -4.63 -2.78 6.68
C LEU A 21 -3.45 -2.20 7.47
N LYS A 22 -3.59 -0.98 7.99
CA LYS A 22 -2.58 -0.35 8.85
C LYS A 22 -2.35 -1.15 10.13
N LYS A 23 -3.41 -1.63 10.80
CA LYS A 23 -3.29 -2.47 11.99
C LYS A 23 -2.53 -3.76 11.71
N TRP A 24 -2.89 -4.46 10.63
CA TRP A 24 -2.21 -5.69 10.21
C TRP A 24 -0.69 -5.49 10.03
N PHE A 25 -0.27 -4.37 9.46
CA PHE A 25 1.16 -4.04 9.38
C PHE A 25 1.82 -3.77 10.73
N ILE A 26 1.14 -3.04 11.62
CA ILE A 26 1.66 -2.77 12.97
C ILE A 26 1.84 -4.08 13.75
N GLU A 27 0.90 -5.01 13.62
CA GLU A 27 0.97 -6.35 14.23
C GLU A 27 2.16 -7.18 13.70
N ASP A 28 2.54 -7.02 12.43
CA ASP A 28 3.76 -7.63 11.86
C ASP A 28 5.06 -6.82 12.14
N ASN A 29 5.04 -5.93 13.14
CA ASN A 29 6.19 -5.11 13.56
C ASN A 29 6.70 -4.12 12.49
N PHE A 30 5.80 -3.60 11.65
CA PHE A 30 6.10 -2.45 10.80
C PHE A 30 5.74 -1.13 11.49
N ASN A 31 6.51 -0.09 11.18
CA ASN A 31 5.99 1.26 11.25
C ASN A 31 5.01 1.44 10.10
N ALA A 32 3.80 1.93 10.37
CA ALA A 32 2.79 2.22 9.35
C ALA A 32 2.23 3.64 9.53
N GLN A 33 2.00 4.35 8.43
CA GLN A 33 1.31 5.63 8.43
C GLN A 33 0.35 5.75 7.25
N VAL A 34 -0.71 6.53 7.43
CA VAL A 34 -1.74 6.80 6.43
C VAL A 34 -1.69 8.28 6.07
N LEU A 35 -1.61 8.56 4.77
CA LEU A 35 -1.58 9.91 4.21
C LEU A 35 -2.70 10.04 3.18
N LYS A 36 -3.49 11.10 3.28
CA LYS A 36 -4.49 11.44 2.26
C LYS A 36 -3.82 12.27 1.18
N MET A 37 -4.01 11.85 -0.06
CA MET A 37 -3.50 12.53 -1.25
C MET A 37 -4.54 13.56 -1.73
N GLU A 38 -4.08 14.63 -2.39
CA GLU A 38 -4.97 15.71 -2.86
C GLU A 38 -5.98 15.25 -3.91
N ASP A 39 -5.64 14.21 -4.67
CA ASP A 39 -6.50 13.60 -5.69
C ASP A 39 -7.52 12.60 -5.12
N GLY A 40 -7.64 12.52 -3.79
CA GLY A 40 -8.60 11.64 -3.11
C GLY A 40 -8.08 10.21 -2.85
N ARG A 41 -6.89 9.85 -3.35
CA ARG A 41 -6.26 8.56 -3.03
C ARG A 41 -5.73 8.52 -1.61
N THR A 42 -5.53 7.31 -1.09
CA THR A 42 -4.94 7.09 0.23
C THR A 42 -3.64 6.32 0.10
N LEU A 43 -2.56 6.88 0.63
CA LEU A 43 -1.26 6.24 0.73
C LEU A 43 -1.09 5.63 2.12
N VAL A 44 -0.93 4.32 2.18
CA VAL A 44 -0.45 3.61 3.37
C VAL A 44 1.04 3.32 3.17
N GLN A 45 1.88 3.91 4.00
CA GLN A 45 3.32 3.75 3.93
C GLN A 45 3.82 2.91 5.10
N ILE A 46 4.66 1.91 4.81
CA ILE A 46 5.24 1.03 5.82
C ILE A 46 6.76 0.99 5.76
N GLU A 47 7.39 0.83 6.91
CA GLU A 47 8.83 0.60 7.06
C GLU A 47 9.04 -0.49 8.11
N LYS A 48 9.74 -1.59 7.77
CA LYS A 48 10.02 -2.62 8.78
C LYS A 48 11.16 -2.15 9.67
N GLN A 49 10.96 -2.27 10.99
CA GLN A 49 12.00 -1.93 11.95
C GLN A 49 13.17 -2.95 11.87
N GLY A 50 14.41 -2.49 12.08
CA GLY A 50 15.58 -3.38 12.17
C GLY A 50 16.30 -3.68 10.83
N SER A 51 16.77 -4.91 10.66
CA SER A 51 17.74 -5.33 9.63
C SER A 51 17.25 -5.22 8.18
N TRP A 52 15.96 -4.98 7.94
CA TRP A 52 15.40 -4.78 6.60
C TRP A 52 15.97 -3.52 5.92
N ARG A 53 16.30 -2.48 6.70
CA ARG A 53 17.00 -1.26 6.22
C ARG A 53 18.33 -1.54 5.52
N LYS A 54 18.96 -2.71 5.77
CA LYS A 54 20.20 -3.12 5.10
C LYS A 54 19.97 -3.77 3.73
N ILE A 55 18.76 -4.27 3.45
CA ILE A 55 18.45 -5.07 2.24
C ILE A 55 17.85 -4.18 1.14
N VAL A 56 16.99 -3.23 1.50
CA VAL A 56 16.30 -2.32 0.55
C VAL A 56 16.94 -0.93 0.45
N GLY A 57 18.10 -0.73 1.10
CA GLY A 57 18.74 0.58 1.26
C GLY A 57 18.22 1.36 2.48
N MET A 58 19.06 2.24 3.02
CA MET A 58 18.94 2.85 4.36
C MET A 58 17.72 3.79 4.58
N SER A 59 16.81 3.97 3.62
CA SER A 59 15.70 4.95 3.72
C SER A 59 14.42 4.54 3.00
N THR A 60 14.24 3.24 2.75
CA THR A 60 13.18 2.75 1.86
C THR A 60 11.95 2.32 2.66
N ALA A 61 10.82 2.92 2.33
CA ALA A 61 9.49 2.49 2.72
C ALA A 61 8.84 1.68 1.59
N LEU A 62 7.80 0.93 1.92
CA LEU A 62 6.86 0.38 0.95
C LEU A 62 5.59 1.23 0.96
N ASN A 63 5.16 1.66 -0.21
CA ASN A 63 3.96 2.43 -0.42
C ASN A 63 2.85 1.52 -0.94
N VAL A 64 1.67 1.60 -0.34
CA VAL A 64 0.43 0.99 -0.80
C VAL A 64 -0.56 2.12 -1.07
N ILE A 65 -0.82 2.42 -2.34
CA ILE A 65 -1.77 3.44 -2.75
C ILE A 65 -3.10 2.76 -3.04
N LEU A 66 -4.13 3.23 -2.36
CA LEU A 66 -5.50 2.74 -2.48
C LEU A 66 -6.36 3.82 -3.13
N SER A 67 -7.02 3.46 -4.23
CA SER A 67 -7.95 4.33 -4.95
C SER A 67 -9.27 3.59 -5.10
N GLN A 68 -10.33 4.11 -4.51
CA GLN A 68 -11.68 3.56 -4.71
C GLN A 68 -12.34 4.29 -5.87
N GLU A 69 -12.64 3.56 -6.94
CA GLU A 69 -13.32 4.07 -8.13
C GLU A 69 -14.63 3.30 -8.32
N ALA A 70 -15.75 3.96 -8.04
CA ALA A 70 -17.09 3.39 -8.11
C ALA A 70 -17.24 2.06 -7.33
N GLN A 71 -17.16 0.92 -8.01
CA GLN A 71 -17.29 -0.43 -7.45
C GLN A 71 -15.98 -1.21 -7.47
N GLU A 72 -14.87 -0.54 -7.75
CA GLU A 72 -13.54 -1.13 -7.81
C GLU A 72 -12.60 -0.47 -6.82
N LEU A 73 -11.70 -1.28 -6.26
CA LEU A 73 -10.56 -0.83 -5.50
C LEU A 73 -9.30 -1.10 -6.31
N LYS A 74 -8.61 -0.03 -6.69
CA LYS A 74 -7.27 -0.09 -7.29
C LYS A 74 -6.23 -0.01 -6.18
N ILE A 75 -5.27 -0.94 -6.24
CA ILE A 75 -4.20 -1.10 -5.27
C ILE A 75 -2.88 -1.02 -6.04
N GLU A 76 -2.03 -0.08 -5.66
CA GLU A 76 -0.68 0.09 -6.24
C GLU A 76 0.36 -0.08 -5.13
N ILE A 77 1.29 -1.01 -5.31
CA ILE A 77 2.33 -1.34 -4.33
C ILE A 77 3.69 -1.06 -4.93
N GLY A 78 4.54 -0.31 -4.24
CA GLY A 78 5.86 0.00 -4.75
C GLY A 78 6.84 0.58 -3.72
N PRO A 79 8.13 0.63 -4.06
CA PRO A 79 9.13 1.25 -3.20
C PRO A 79 8.87 2.75 -3.07
N GLY A 80 9.13 3.30 -1.90
CA GLY A 80 9.03 4.72 -1.59
C GLY A 80 10.09 5.15 -0.57
N ARG A 81 10.12 6.44 -0.25
CA ARG A 81 10.91 6.97 0.88
C ARG A 81 9.97 7.26 2.04
N TRP A 82 10.38 6.87 3.25
CA TRP A 82 9.61 7.19 4.45
C TRP A 82 9.44 8.71 4.56
N ILE A 83 8.20 9.16 4.73
CA ILE A 83 7.87 10.58 4.83
C ILE A 83 7.84 10.94 6.31
N ASP A 84 8.81 11.73 6.74
CA ASP A 84 8.84 12.25 8.11
C ASP A 84 7.61 13.12 8.40
N LYS A 85 7.00 12.90 9.56
CA LYS A 85 5.78 13.60 10.02
C LYS A 85 5.97 15.13 10.18
N THR A 86 7.21 15.62 10.12
CA THR A 86 7.58 17.04 10.16
C THR A 86 7.34 17.76 8.83
N ALA A 87 7.18 17.03 7.72
CA ALA A 87 6.96 17.59 6.39
C ALA A 87 5.46 17.82 6.09
N SER A 88 4.77 18.59 6.94
CA SER A 88 3.31 18.77 6.94
C SER A 88 2.72 19.54 5.72
N GLY A 89 3.45 19.65 4.61
CA GLY A 89 3.04 20.44 3.44
C GLY A 89 3.44 19.90 2.07
N ILE A 90 4.10 18.73 1.98
CA ILE A 90 4.61 18.20 0.71
C ILE A 90 4.09 16.77 0.46
N ILE A 91 2.78 16.59 0.40
CA ILE A 91 2.20 15.33 -0.11
C ILE A 91 2.11 15.39 -1.66
N SER A 92 2.04 16.59 -2.23
CA SER A 92 1.85 16.86 -3.66
C SER A 92 3.06 16.51 -4.54
N MET A 93 4.29 16.69 -4.05
CA MET A 93 5.51 16.50 -4.87
C MET A 93 5.85 15.03 -5.15
N LEU A 94 5.30 14.09 -4.38
CA LEU A 94 5.55 12.65 -4.56
C LEU A 94 4.76 12.03 -5.73
N LEU A 95 3.83 12.78 -6.33
CA LEU A 95 3.05 12.40 -7.50
C LEU A 95 3.88 12.31 -8.81
N PHE A 96 5.19 12.61 -8.77
CA PHE A 96 6.11 12.39 -9.88
C PHE A 96 6.79 11.01 -9.91
N TRP A 97 6.51 10.12 -8.95
CA TRP A 97 6.99 8.72 -9.02
C TRP A 97 5.96 7.69 -9.54
N PRO A 98 5.24 7.92 -10.65
CA PRO A 98 4.81 6.83 -11.51
C PRO A 98 5.98 6.26 -12.34
N MET A 99 7.04 7.04 -12.56
CA MET A 99 8.07 6.74 -13.58
C MET A 99 9.39 6.16 -13.06
N SER A 100 9.50 5.80 -11.78
CA SER A 100 10.76 5.25 -11.28
C SER A 100 10.56 3.99 -10.43
N ILE A 101 9.47 3.30 -10.76
CA ILE A 101 9.26 1.87 -10.55
C ILE A 101 10.42 1.01 -11.15
N THR A 102 11.41 1.61 -11.78
CA THR A 102 12.69 1.04 -12.21
C THR A 102 13.77 1.13 -11.13
N ALA A 103 13.51 0.56 -9.94
CA ALA A 103 14.60 0.12 -9.08
C ALA A 103 14.69 -1.41 -9.17
N ILE A 104 15.76 -1.90 -9.81
CA ILE A 104 16.13 -3.32 -9.83
C ILE A 104 16.53 -3.69 -8.40
N LEU A 105 15.57 -4.19 -7.64
CA LEU A 105 15.82 -4.82 -6.35
C LEU A 105 15.64 -6.32 -6.55
N GLY A 106 16.74 -7.04 -6.79
CA GLY A 106 16.75 -8.50 -6.91
C GLY A 106 16.27 -9.26 -5.66
N ALA A 107 16.02 -8.54 -4.56
CA ALA A 107 15.42 -9.06 -3.32
C ALA A 107 13.90 -8.81 -3.21
N TRP A 108 13.29 -8.06 -4.13
CA TRP A 108 11.86 -7.73 -4.10
C TRP A 108 10.99 -8.97 -4.37
N ASP A 109 11.37 -9.78 -5.35
CA ASP A 109 10.71 -11.05 -5.67
C ASP A 109 10.84 -12.10 -4.55
N GLN A 110 11.82 -11.98 -3.64
CA GLN A 110 11.95 -12.89 -2.48
C GLN A 110 11.08 -12.50 -1.28
N MET A 111 10.67 -11.24 -1.22
CA MET A 111 9.82 -10.73 -0.14
C MET A 111 8.38 -10.87 -0.63
N ASN A 112 7.70 -11.97 -0.27
CA ASN A 112 6.27 -12.24 -0.57
C ASN A 112 5.28 -11.17 -0.04
N LEU A 113 5.75 -9.97 0.32
CA LEU A 113 5.00 -8.92 0.97
C LEU A 113 3.96 -8.27 0.05
N PRO A 114 4.24 -7.91 -1.22
CA PRO A 114 3.20 -7.44 -2.14
C PRO A 114 2.07 -8.46 -2.29
N GLU A 115 2.41 -9.74 -2.47
CA GLU A 115 1.42 -10.81 -2.57
C GLU A 115 0.59 -10.98 -1.29
N GLN A 116 1.23 -10.91 -0.11
CA GLN A 116 0.54 -10.93 1.18
C GLN A 116 -0.42 -9.75 1.35
N ILE A 117 -0.02 -8.55 0.92
CA ILE A 117 -0.87 -7.36 0.95
C ILE A 117 -2.10 -7.57 0.06
N PHE A 118 -1.91 -8.02 -1.18
CA PHE A 118 -3.03 -8.30 -2.08
C PHE A 118 -3.95 -9.37 -1.49
N LYS A 119 -3.39 -10.46 -0.97
CA LYS A 119 -4.16 -11.55 -0.35
C LYS A 119 -4.96 -11.06 0.86
N TYR A 120 -4.37 -10.23 1.70
CA TYR A 120 -5.03 -9.62 2.85
C TYR A 120 -6.21 -8.75 2.40
N ILE A 121 -5.99 -7.82 1.45
CA ILE A 121 -7.04 -6.93 0.94
C ILE A 121 -8.15 -7.72 0.23
N SER A 122 -7.80 -8.71 -0.59
CA SER A 122 -8.78 -9.60 -1.23
C SER A 122 -9.60 -10.38 -0.21
N SER A 123 -8.97 -10.90 0.85
CA SER A 123 -9.66 -11.63 1.92
C SER A 123 -10.60 -10.70 2.71
N TYR A 124 -10.16 -9.47 2.97
CA TYR A 124 -10.98 -8.45 3.62
C TYR A 124 -12.23 -8.14 2.79
N ILE A 125 -12.06 -7.84 1.50
CA ILE A 125 -13.16 -7.58 0.56
C ILE A 125 -14.08 -8.79 0.51
N SER A 126 -13.54 -10.01 0.43
CA SER A 126 -14.38 -11.21 0.38
C SER A 126 -15.21 -11.47 1.64
N SER A 127 -14.76 -10.95 2.79
CA SER A 127 -15.45 -11.15 4.07
C SER A 127 -16.45 -10.03 4.38
N HIS A 128 -16.23 -8.82 3.85
CA HIS A 128 -16.99 -7.62 4.20
C HIS A 128 -17.82 -7.05 3.03
N CYS A 129 -17.49 -7.38 1.79
CA CYS A 129 -18.28 -7.01 0.61
C CYS A 129 -19.06 -8.23 0.11
N LYS A 130 -20.28 -8.00 -0.41
CA LYS A 130 -21.05 -9.03 -1.12
C LYS A 130 -20.30 -9.41 -2.40
N ASN A 131 -19.59 -10.52 -2.33
CA ASN A 131 -18.87 -11.08 -3.47
C ASN A 131 -19.87 -11.74 -4.44
N GLU A 132 -20.30 -11.02 -5.47
CA GLU A 132 -20.89 -11.61 -6.68
C GLU A 132 -19.78 -12.26 -7.51
N GLN A 133 -19.19 -13.34 -6.98
CA GLN A 133 -18.25 -14.21 -7.68
C GLN A 133 -19.07 -15.15 -8.57
N LYS A 134 -19.37 -14.74 -9.80
CA LYS A 134 -19.78 -15.68 -10.84
C LYS A 134 -18.55 -15.97 -11.70
N GLN A 135 -18.06 -17.20 -11.56
CA GLN A 135 -17.07 -17.86 -12.42
C GLN A 135 -17.50 -17.78 -13.89
#